data_AF-A0A9P7H1L4-F1
#
_entry.id   AF-A0A9P7H1L4-F1
#
_cell.length_a   1.000
_cell.length_b   1.000
_cell.length_c   1.000
_cell.angle_alpha   90.00
_cell.angle_beta   90.00
_cell.angle_gamma   90.00
#
_symmetry.space_group_name_H-M   'P 1'
#
loop_
_entity.id
_entity.type
_entity.pdbx_description
1 polymer ?
#
loop_
_entity_poly.entity_id
_entity_poly.type
_entity_poly.pdbx_seq_one_letter_code
_entity_poly.pdbx_strand_id
1 'polypeptide(L)'
;MKVHARQAPEPVFSVAEELDFQNFHSVFRAGLVDPALLNAVMLSLAFAASGGVINNECLVYQGQAIHYVRKRMSSLDKAISESTIGAILLIVGVEARLGTISQVQLHMGAVQLLIAACQKAGICLTEGIKRAIFWQDLNCSMLVGSKRIVDHTTFAELAWRRDSVEPNTLQLPPGFQKRCHIFDHGFIEAIKDIQALQHIRDFYQPSGRPVSMPRISAQLLYQLQQSRDDRIWDEHRDLLLWLICIGGAFSPVGSVRSNYKDLLRSTAWKRSGSCSWTETREILKQFICTGTTGFIGGDALYALNKAQPNWNYTILVRSEDKGKAVQKQYPDVKLAIGSLDDYEVIKKAASEVDIVIHTAESSDHQESARAIAAGLRSTHSSSNPGYYIHISGTGILCWYDQDNKRYGEAPLPEQSYNDLEGVDKVTSLPDTAFHRDVDKIVLEEAAKDPEAVKVAIVCPPTIYGTGRGPTNQRSRQIPGLTETTLEKGFGPIIGAGETEWDNVHVHDLSKLLVQLSERAASSEKQDEQEIWGPKGYFFAENGKHKWSEISTLIAKEARKQGLIDSDETKVLDVDEAQKKLGFQALSWGLNSRGEAKRARKYLGWKPESPSLEEWLPESVHTEAKLLKKA
;
A
#
# COMPACT_ATOMS: atom_id res chain seq x y z
N MET A 1 -14.44 10.98 30.38
CA MET A 1 -13.44 9.98 30.84
C MET A 1 -13.38 8.71 29.98
N LYS A 2 -14.49 8.01 29.69
CA LYS A 2 -14.47 6.74 28.90
C LYS A 2 -13.92 6.83 27.47
N VAL A 3 -14.05 7.96 26.77
CA VAL A 3 -13.61 8.09 25.36
C VAL A 3 -12.10 8.30 25.25
N HIS A 4 -11.48 9.09 26.14
CA HIS A 4 -10.03 9.33 26.13
C HIS A 4 -9.22 8.25 26.88
N ALA A 5 -9.84 7.51 27.80
CA ALA A 5 -9.20 6.36 28.45
C ALA A 5 -8.90 5.22 27.47
N ARG A 6 -9.70 5.07 26.40
CA ARG A 6 -9.46 4.09 25.31
C ARG A 6 -8.26 4.44 24.42
N GLN A 7 -7.67 5.62 24.58
CA GLN A 7 -6.56 6.11 23.76
C GLN A 7 -5.23 6.17 24.53
N ALA A 8 -5.20 5.73 25.79
CA ALA A 8 -3.98 5.72 26.61
C ALA A 8 -3.02 4.63 26.10
N PRO A 9 -1.88 4.97 25.46
CA PRO A 9 -0.92 3.99 24.99
C PRO A 9 0.06 3.71 26.13
N GLU A 10 -0.24 2.68 26.94
CA GLU A 10 0.70 2.17 27.94
C GLU A 10 1.43 0.94 27.36
N PRO A 11 2.77 0.86 27.46
CA PRO A 11 3.52 -0.34 27.05
C PRO A 11 3.28 -1.56 27.97
N VAL A 12 2.46 -1.40 29.01
CA VAL A 12 2.11 -2.43 30.00
C VAL A 12 0.71 -3.02 29.76
N PHE A 13 -0.25 -2.29 29.16
CA PHE A 13 -1.58 -2.80 28.73
C PHE A 13 -2.41 -1.79 27.89
N SER A 14 -3.46 -2.25 27.19
CA SER A 14 -4.47 -1.43 26.49
C SER A 14 -5.87 -1.59 27.13
N VAL A 15 -6.71 -0.55 27.07
CA VAL A 15 -8.10 -0.54 27.62
C VAL A 15 -9.16 -0.47 26.50
N ALA A 16 -8.75 -0.47 25.23
CA ALA A 16 -9.64 -0.20 24.11
C ALA A 16 -10.44 -1.42 23.64
N GLU A 17 -9.83 -2.61 23.52
CA GLU A 17 -10.43 -3.81 22.91
C GLU A 17 -9.72 -5.12 23.33
N GLU A 18 -10.45 -6.25 23.31
CA GLU A 18 -9.98 -7.61 23.71
C GLU A 18 -8.91 -8.22 22.81
N LEU A 19 -8.69 -7.65 21.61
CA LEU A 19 -7.78 -8.18 20.60
C LEU A 19 -6.41 -7.48 20.58
N ASP A 20 -6.19 -6.49 21.44
CA ASP A 20 -4.88 -5.85 21.62
C ASP A 20 -3.94 -6.69 22.50
N PHE A 21 -2.64 -6.60 22.22
CA PHE A 21 -1.60 -7.52 22.70
C PHE A 21 -1.50 -7.75 24.21
N GLN A 22 -1.99 -6.83 25.02
CA GLN A 22 -2.03 -6.93 26.47
C GLN A 22 -3.44 -6.51 26.90
N ASN A 23 -4.35 -7.46 26.86
CA ASN A 23 -5.54 -7.37 27.68
C ASN A 23 -5.06 -7.18 29.12
N PHE A 24 -5.56 -6.16 29.82
CA PHE A 24 -5.27 -5.90 31.23
C PHE A 24 -5.28 -7.19 32.08
N HIS A 25 -6.18 -8.13 31.76
CA HIS A 25 -6.30 -9.44 32.43
C HIS A 25 -5.17 -10.44 32.14
N SER A 26 -4.44 -10.29 31.03
CA SER A 26 -3.30 -11.14 30.66
C SER A 26 -2.01 -10.79 31.43
N VAL A 27 -1.87 -9.52 31.84
CA VAL A 27 -0.72 -9.02 32.62
C VAL A 27 -1.05 -8.98 34.12
N PHE A 28 -2.31 -8.70 34.47
CA PHE A 28 -2.78 -8.64 35.85
C PHE A 28 -3.94 -9.60 36.06
N ARG A 29 -3.62 -10.89 36.27
CA ARG A 29 -4.61 -11.98 36.40
C ARG A 29 -5.61 -11.75 37.55
N ALA A 30 -5.17 -11.04 38.61
CA ALA A 30 -6.00 -10.70 39.76
C ALA A 30 -6.90 -9.46 39.56
N GLY A 31 -6.79 -8.76 38.42
CA GLY A 31 -7.56 -7.55 38.13
C GLY A 31 -7.15 -6.32 38.97
N LEU A 32 -8.03 -5.31 39.02
CA LEU A 32 -7.82 -4.03 39.73
C LEU A 32 -8.09 -4.09 41.25
N VAL A 33 -8.05 -5.29 41.86
CA VAL A 33 -8.30 -5.46 43.31
C VAL A 33 -7.17 -4.84 44.15
N ASP A 34 -6.00 -4.67 43.53
CA ASP A 34 -4.78 -4.23 44.18
C ASP A 34 -4.68 -2.70 44.26
N PRO A 35 -4.58 -2.09 45.46
CA PRO A 35 -4.54 -0.63 45.59
C PRO A 35 -3.30 0.04 44.97
N ALA A 36 -2.16 -0.65 44.89
CA ALA A 36 -0.96 -0.07 44.26
C ALA A 36 -1.16 0.00 42.75
N LEU A 37 -1.60 -1.11 42.16
CA LEU A 37 -1.84 -1.21 40.72
C LEU A 37 -3.00 -0.34 40.27
N LEU A 38 -4.13 -0.33 40.99
CA LEU A 38 -5.30 0.48 40.66
C LEU A 38 -4.92 1.96 40.55
N ASN A 39 -4.18 2.49 41.54
CA ASN A 39 -3.77 3.89 41.51
C ASN A 39 -2.75 4.18 40.42
N ALA A 40 -1.86 3.25 40.09
CA ALA A 40 -0.91 3.41 38.97
C ALA A 40 -1.61 3.38 37.60
N VAL A 41 -2.66 2.57 37.45
CA VAL A 41 -3.54 2.54 36.27
C VAL A 41 -4.32 3.85 36.14
N MET A 42 -4.93 4.31 37.24
CA MET A 42 -5.66 5.58 37.27
C MET A 42 -4.76 6.78 37.00
N LEU A 43 -3.52 6.78 37.50
CA LEU A 43 -2.49 7.76 37.15
C LEU A 43 -2.25 7.79 35.63
N SER A 44 -2.04 6.62 35.03
CA SER A 44 -1.76 6.49 33.60
C SER A 44 -2.94 7.00 32.74
N LEU A 45 -4.18 6.68 33.14
CA LEU A 45 -5.39 7.14 32.47
C LEU A 45 -5.64 8.64 32.64
N ALA A 46 -5.46 9.17 33.84
CA ALA A 46 -5.61 10.60 34.12
C ALA A 46 -4.57 11.41 33.34
N PHE A 47 -3.33 10.93 33.29
CA PHE A 47 -2.24 11.54 32.54
C PHE A 47 -2.49 11.52 31.02
N ALA A 48 -3.05 10.44 30.49
CA ALA A 48 -3.46 10.38 29.10
C ALA A 48 -4.64 11.32 28.78
N ALA A 49 -5.65 11.35 29.65
CA ALA A 49 -6.83 12.21 29.48
C ALA A 49 -6.51 13.71 29.57
N SER A 50 -5.43 14.09 30.25
CA SER A 50 -4.95 15.47 30.33
C SER A 50 -4.01 15.86 29.18
N GLY A 51 -3.81 14.99 28.18
CA GLY A 51 -2.91 15.26 27.06
C GLY A 51 -1.42 15.23 27.44
N GLY A 52 -1.05 14.47 28.49
CA GLY A 52 0.34 14.35 28.94
C GLY A 52 0.79 15.46 29.91
N VAL A 53 -0.16 16.19 30.50
CA VAL A 53 0.12 17.23 31.51
C VAL A 53 -0.23 16.71 32.90
N ILE A 54 0.69 16.78 33.85
CA ILE A 54 0.38 16.45 35.25
C ILE A 54 -0.59 17.51 35.82
N ASN A 55 -1.76 17.04 36.26
CA ASN A 55 -2.74 17.83 36.99
C ASN A 55 -2.89 17.29 38.44
N ASN A 56 -3.73 17.94 39.25
CA ASN A 56 -3.96 17.53 40.64
C ASN A 56 -4.41 16.07 40.77
N GLU A 57 -5.22 15.58 39.83
CA GLU A 57 -5.70 14.19 39.81
C GLU A 57 -4.55 13.20 39.59
N CYS A 58 -3.63 13.50 38.67
CA CYS A 58 -2.40 12.71 38.46
C CYS A 58 -1.55 12.67 39.73
N LEU A 59 -1.33 13.82 40.40
CA LEU A 59 -0.51 13.88 41.61
C LEU A 59 -1.11 13.06 42.76
N VAL A 60 -2.44 13.05 42.90
CA VAL A 60 -3.14 12.23 43.89
C VAL A 60 -2.92 10.74 43.61
N TYR A 61 -3.16 10.29 42.37
CA TYR A 61 -2.97 8.89 42.01
C TYR A 61 -1.51 8.43 42.09
N GLN A 62 -0.56 9.28 41.69
CA GLN A 62 0.88 9.02 41.83
C GLN A 62 1.28 8.88 43.30
N GLY A 63 0.83 9.80 44.16
CA GLY A 63 1.10 9.75 45.60
C GLY A 63 0.55 8.48 46.25
N GLN A 64 -0.68 8.09 45.90
CA GLN A 64 -1.33 6.88 46.41
C GLN A 64 -0.63 5.59 45.91
N ALA A 65 -0.28 5.53 44.63
CA ALA A 65 0.44 4.38 44.07
C ALA A 65 1.80 4.19 44.77
N ILE A 66 2.59 5.25 44.91
CA ILE A 66 3.89 5.21 45.61
C ILE A 66 3.71 4.83 47.09
N HIS A 67 2.69 5.35 47.77
CA HIS A 67 2.38 5.00 49.16
C HIS A 67 2.14 3.49 49.32
N TYR A 68 1.29 2.90 48.49
CA TYR A 68 0.98 1.48 48.55
C TYR A 68 2.15 0.60 48.12
N VAL A 69 2.93 1.01 47.11
CA VAL A 69 4.19 0.33 46.73
C VAL A 69 5.14 0.29 47.93
N ARG A 70 5.37 1.41 48.62
CA ARG A 70 6.23 1.48 49.81
C ARG A 70 5.76 0.56 50.93
N LYS A 71 4.46 0.53 51.23
CA LYS A 71 3.88 -0.35 52.26
C LYS A 71 4.15 -1.84 51.97
N ARG A 72 4.27 -2.21 50.70
CA ARG A 72 4.52 -3.60 50.28
C ARG A 72 5.98 -3.99 50.35
N MET A 73 6.90 -3.03 50.27
CA MET A 73 8.34 -3.30 50.39
C MET A 73 8.73 -3.88 51.75
N SER A 74 7.89 -3.75 52.77
CA SER A 74 8.10 -4.35 54.10
C SER A 74 7.88 -5.87 54.16
N SER A 75 7.40 -6.50 53.09
CA SER A 75 7.13 -7.95 53.02
C SER A 75 7.57 -8.48 51.66
N LEU A 76 8.44 -9.49 51.66
CA LEU A 76 9.03 -10.02 50.44
C LEU A 76 7.97 -10.47 49.42
N ASP A 77 6.99 -11.28 49.86
CA ASP A 77 5.93 -11.80 48.99
C ASP A 77 5.07 -10.69 48.36
N LYS A 78 4.87 -9.59 49.10
CA LYS A 78 4.10 -8.43 48.60
C LYS A 78 4.94 -7.55 47.67
N ALA A 79 6.23 -7.41 47.96
CA ALA A 79 7.16 -6.60 47.19
C ALA A 79 7.37 -7.17 45.77
N ILE A 80 7.49 -8.49 45.66
CA ILE A 80 7.73 -9.19 44.37
C ILE A 80 6.44 -9.58 43.64
N SER A 81 5.28 -9.20 44.16
CA SER A 81 3.99 -9.48 43.49
C SER A 81 3.89 -8.75 42.14
N GLU A 82 3.18 -9.37 41.21
CA GLU A 82 2.93 -8.84 39.86
C GLU A 82 2.32 -7.44 39.90
N SER A 83 1.37 -7.21 40.81
CA SER A 83 0.72 -5.92 40.99
C SER A 83 1.69 -4.83 41.45
N THR A 84 2.66 -5.17 42.31
CA THR A 84 3.67 -4.21 42.78
C THR A 84 4.65 -3.87 41.67
N ILE A 85 5.16 -4.87 40.95
CA ILE A 85 6.07 -4.66 39.81
C ILE A 85 5.36 -3.87 38.72
N GLY A 86 4.13 -4.25 38.35
CA GLY A 86 3.33 -3.53 37.36
C GLY A 86 3.00 -2.10 37.75
N ALA A 87 2.71 -1.83 39.03
CA ALA A 87 2.52 -0.47 39.52
C ALA A 87 3.77 0.40 39.32
N ILE A 88 4.96 -0.15 39.62
CA ILE A 88 6.24 0.55 39.40
C ILE A 88 6.45 0.82 37.90
N LEU A 89 6.22 -0.16 37.04
CA LEU A 89 6.39 0.00 35.58
C LEU A 89 5.47 1.09 34.99
N LEU A 90 4.23 1.20 35.49
CA LEU A 90 3.29 2.26 35.07
C LEU A 90 3.73 3.65 35.55
N ILE A 91 4.23 3.76 36.79
CA ILE A 91 4.80 5.02 37.29
C ILE A 91 6.00 5.43 36.42
N VAL A 92 6.90 4.48 36.12
CA VAL A 92 8.04 4.70 35.22
C VAL A 92 7.58 5.18 33.84
N GLY A 93 6.48 4.61 33.31
CA GLY A 93 5.91 5.02 32.03
C GLY A 93 5.48 6.48 31.99
N VAL A 94 4.92 7.01 33.08
CA VAL A 94 4.58 8.44 33.20
C VAL A 94 5.85 9.29 33.34
N GLU A 95 6.79 8.88 34.18
CA GLU A 95 8.07 9.59 34.39
C GLU A 95 8.91 9.70 33.11
N ALA A 96 8.97 8.61 32.32
CA ALA A 96 9.64 8.62 31.03
C ALA A 96 8.99 9.62 30.05
N ARG A 97 7.66 9.75 30.06
CA ARG A 97 6.95 10.73 29.21
C ARG A 97 7.11 12.18 29.70
N LEU A 98 7.46 12.37 30.96
CA LEU A 98 7.81 13.66 31.55
C LEU A 98 9.30 14.00 31.38
N GLY A 99 10.11 13.11 30.83
CA GLY A 99 11.54 13.33 30.62
C GLY A 99 12.38 13.19 31.89
N THR A 100 11.88 12.59 32.96
CA THR A 100 12.56 12.57 34.27
C THR A 100 13.54 11.38 34.39
N ILE A 101 14.69 11.48 33.72
CA ILE A 101 15.75 10.44 33.67
C ILE A 101 16.09 9.86 35.04
N SER A 102 16.28 10.71 36.05
CA SER A 102 16.69 10.29 37.39
C SER A 102 15.62 9.44 38.10
N GLN A 103 14.34 9.73 37.89
CA GLN A 103 13.23 8.96 38.46
C GLN A 103 13.07 7.63 37.74
N VAL A 104 13.12 7.66 36.40
CA VAL A 104 13.13 6.45 35.56
C VAL A 104 14.26 5.51 35.98
N GLN A 105 15.49 6.03 36.15
CA GLN A 105 16.63 5.21 36.56
C GLN A 105 16.46 4.64 37.96
N LEU A 106 15.88 5.41 38.89
CA LEU A 106 15.60 4.98 40.26
C LEU A 106 14.58 3.84 40.30
N HIS A 107 13.45 4.01 39.60
CA HIS A 107 12.36 3.05 39.60
C HIS A 107 12.71 1.79 38.78
N MET A 108 13.40 1.93 37.65
CA MET A 108 13.92 0.77 36.92
C MET A 108 15.01 0.05 37.71
N GLY A 109 15.89 0.77 38.43
CA GLY A 109 16.82 0.15 39.37
C GLY A 109 16.10 -0.65 40.47
N ALA A 110 14.97 -0.17 40.97
CA ALA A 110 14.14 -0.92 41.91
C ALA A 110 13.56 -2.19 41.28
N VAL A 111 13.10 -2.14 40.03
CA VAL A 111 12.66 -3.34 39.28
C VAL A 111 13.79 -4.36 39.14
N GLN A 112 15.02 -3.91 38.87
CA GLN A 112 16.19 -4.79 38.79
C GLN A 112 16.44 -5.55 40.11
N LEU A 113 16.32 -4.86 41.25
CA LEU A 113 16.44 -5.47 42.57
C LEU A 113 15.31 -6.48 42.84
N LEU A 114 14.09 -6.19 42.41
CA LEU A 114 12.95 -7.09 42.55
C LEU A 114 13.11 -8.36 41.70
N ILE A 115 13.66 -8.25 40.48
CA ILE A 115 13.99 -9.42 39.65
C ILE A 115 14.98 -10.33 40.38
N ALA A 116 16.05 -9.75 40.94
CA ALA A 116 17.04 -10.52 41.70
C ALA A 116 16.43 -11.17 42.96
N ALA A 117 15.50 -10.49 43.64
CA ALA A 117 14.79 -11.04 44.78
C ALA A 117 13.88 -12.22 44.39
N CYS A 118 13.16 -12.12 43.26
CA CYS A 118 12.35 -13.22 42.71
C CYS A 118 13.21 -14.46 42.44
N GLN A 119 14.36 -14.27 41.80
CA GLN A 119 15.30 -15.34 41.50
C GLN A 119 15.81 -16.02 42.77
N LYS A 120 16.19 -15.25 43.79
CA LYS A 120 16.67 -15.78 45.09
C LYS A 120 15.59 -16.52 45.87
N ALA A 121 14.34 -16.09 45.76
CA ALA A 121 13.19 -16.71 46.40
C ALA A 121 12.62 -17.91 45.62
N GLY A 122 13.14 -18.21 44.42
CA GLY A 122 12.61 -19.27 43.55
C GLY A 122 11.22 -18.97 42.98
N ILE A 123 10.84 -17.70 42.90
CA ILE A 123 9.53 -17.27 42.41
C ILE A 123 9.62 -16.89 40.94
N CYS A 124 8.84 -17.58 40.10
CA CYS A 124 8.76 -17.31 38.68
C CYS A 124 7.80 -16.13 38.41
N LEU A 125 8.32 -15.07 37.78
CA LEU A 125 7.48 -14.03 37.19
C LEU A 125 6.65 -14.64 36.05
N THR A 126 5.47 -14.09 35.79
CA THR A 126 4.72 -14.45 34.59
C THR A 126 5.30 -13.82 33.34
N GLU A 127 5.05 -14.48 32.21
CA GLU A 127 5.40 -14.03 30.86
C GLU A 127 4.94 -12.58 30.57
N GLY A 128 3.75 -12.22 31.06
CA GLY A 128 3.20 -10.86 30.91
C GLY A 128 4.06 -9.81 31.60
N ILE A 129 4.49 -10.07 32.85
CA ILE A 129 5.32 -9.15 33.63
C ILE A 129 6.75 -9.08 33.07
N LYS A 130 7.36 -10.20 32.70
CA LYS A 130 8.71 -10.22 32.12
C LYS A 130 8.77 -9.43 30.81
N ARG A 131 7.76 -9.58 29.95
CA ARG A 131 7.60 -8.73 28.75
C ARG A 131 7.41 -7.25 29.09
N ALA A 132 6.58 -6.93 30.07
CA ALA A 132 6.34 -5.55 30.47
C ALA A 132 7.64 -4.88 30.97
N ILE A 133 8.46 -5.59 31.73
CA ILE A 133 9.78 -5.12 32.17
C ILE A 133 10.68 -4.83 30.97
N PHE A 134 10.81 -5.78 30.03
CA PHE A 134 11.66 -5.61 28.84
C PHE A 134 11.27 -4.38 28.02
N TRP A 135 9.97 -4.26 27.69
CA TRP A 135 9.51 -3.15 26.88
C TRP A 135 9.58 -1.83 27.64
N GLN A 136 9.25 -1.80 28.93
CA GLN A 136 9.36 -0.56 29.71
C GLN A 136 10.83 -0.10 29.78
N ASP A 137 11.78 -1.00 30.02
CA ASP A 137 13.21 -0.69 30.07
C ASP A 137 13.75 -0.14 28.73
N LEU A 138 13.41 -0.81 27.62
CA LEU A 138 13.77 -0.36 26.28
C LEU A 138 13.18 1.02 25.97
N ASN A 139 11.89 1.21 26.26
CA ASN A 139 11.21 2.47 26.00
C ASN A 139 11.74 3.63 26.84
N CYS A 140 12.12 3.37 28.09
CA CYS A 140 12.76 4.36 28.96
C CYS A 140 14.13 4.76 28.43
N SER A 141 14.92 3.78 28.01
CA SER A 141 16.24 4.02 27.44
C SER A 141 16.16 4.83 26.15
N MET A 142 15.13 4.58 25.33
CA MET A 142 14.85 5.41 24.16
C MET A 142 14.38 6.80 24.60
N LEU A 143 13.23 6.92 25.25
CA LEU A 143 12.56 8.20 25.53
C LEU A 143 13.40 9.18 26.34
N VAL A 144 14.18 8.68 27.29
CA VAL A 144 14.92 9.54 28.22
C VAL A 144 16.39 9.16 28.35
N GLY A 145 16.91 8.23 27.55
CA GLY A 145 18.34 7.87 27.62
C GLY A 145 18.73 7.10 28.89
N SER A 146 17.78 6.49 29.60
CA SER A 146 18.10 5.71 30.80
C SER A 146 18.97 4.49 30.45
N LYS A 147 19.85 4.10 31.37
CA LYS A 147 20.65 2.88 31.23
C LYS A 147 19.74 1.65 31.37
N ARG A 148 19.79 0.78 30.37
CA ARG A 148 19.08 -0.50 30.33
C ARG A 148 19.46 -1.40 31.51
N ILE A 149 18.46 -2.07 32.09
CA ILE A 149 18.64 -3.07 33.16
C ILE A 149 18.35 -4.50 32.71
N VAL A 150 17.68 -4.69 31.56
CA VAL A 150 17.38 -5.99 30.97
C VAL A 150 17.59 -5.95 29.45
N ASP A 151 17.90 -7.10 28.87
CA ASP A 151 18.11 -7.30 27.44
C ASP A 151 17.36 -8.55 26.93
N HIS A 152 17.54 -8.87 25.66
CA HIS A 152 16.92 -10.02 25.01
C HIS A 152 17.46 -11.37 25.50
N THR A 153 18.40 -11.41 26.46
CA THR A 153 18.89 -12.65 27.07
C THR A 153 18.40 -12.84 28.50
N THR A 154 17.77 -11.81 29.07
CA THR A 154 17.44 -11.74 30.50
C THR A 154 16.28 -12.66 30.92
N PHE A 155 15.31 -12.90 30.02
CA PHE A 155 14.17 -13.76 30.29
C PHE A 155 14.10 -14.89 29.26
N ALA A 156 13.94 -16.15 29.70
CA ALA A 156 14.03 -17.34 28.85
C ALA A 156 13.06 -17.35 27.65
N GLU A 157 11.86 -16.83 27.83
CA GLU A 157 10.86 -16.73 26.77
C GLU A 157 11.13 -15.62 25.75
N LEU A 158 11.98 -14.66 26.11
CA LEU A 158 12.54 -13.64 25.23
C LEU A 158 13.98 -13.98 24.85
N ALA A 159 14.53 -15.06 25.41
CA ALA A 159 15.93 -15.41 25.35
C ALA A 159 16.28 -15.85 23.95
N TRP A 160 17.02 -14.98 23.29
CA TRP A 160 17.73 -15.32 22.09
C TRP A 160 19.22 -15.27 22.40
N ARG A 161 19.97 -16.31 22.01
CA ARG A 161 21.43 -16.28 22.06
C ARG A 161 21.94 -16.27 20.63
N ARG A 162 22.99 -15.47 20.42
CA ARG A 162 23.75 -15.39 19.17
C ARG A 162 24.21 -16.80 18.79
N ASP A 163 23.59 -17.37 17.77
CA ASP A 163 24.06 -18.64 17.23
C ASP A 163 25.37 -18.37 16.49
N SER A 164 26.45 -19.02 16.90
CA SER A 164 27.80 -18.81 16.35
C SER A 164 27.96 -19.29 14.90
N VAL A 165 26.88 -19.74 14.27
CA VAL A 165 26.88 -20.44 12.97
C VAL A 165 26.24 -19.60 11.85
N GLU A 166 25.54 -18.50 12.15
CA GLU A 166 24.98 -17.60 11.12
C GLU A 166 25.35 -16.11 11.33
N PRO A 167 26.45 -15.62 10.72
CA PRO A 167 26.92 -14.24 10.87
C PRO A 167 26.11 -13.19 10.11
N ASN A 168 25.20 -13.60 9.21
CA ASN A 168 24.57 -12.71 8.23
C ASN A 168 23.29 -12.02 8.73
N THR A 169 22.69 -12.47 9.85
CA THR A 169 21.43 -11.94 10.39
C THR A 169 21.60 -10.76 11.36
N LEU A 170 22.86 -10.42 11.70
CA LEU A 170 23.22 -9.39 12.70
C LEU A 170 24.02 -8.22 12.10
N GLN A 171 24.03 -8.09 10.77
CA GLN A 171 24.75 -7.03 10.10
C GLN A 171 23.89 -5.78 10.03
N LEU A 172 24.36 -4.69 10.65
CA LEU A 172 23.79 -3.36 10.42
C LEU A 172 23.49 -3.19 8.93
N PRO A 173 22.35 -2.60 8.53
CA PRO A 173 22.06 -2.41 7.13
C PRO A 173 23.26 -1.77 6.43
N PRO A 174 23.62 -2.14 5.19
CA PRO A 174 24.88 -1.72 4.57
C PRO A 174 25.14 -0.20 4.60
N GLY A 175 24.08 0.61 4.63
CA GLY A 175 24.17 2.06 4.85
C GLY A 175 24.60 2.48 6.27
N PHE A 176 24.11 1.82 7.31
CA PHE A 176 24.53 2.01 8.70
C PHE A 176 25.91 1.41 8.98
N GLN A 177 26.25 0.28 8.37
CA GLN A 177 27.55 -0.35 8.55
C GLN A 177 28.70 0.56 8.12
N LYS A 178 28.51 1.32 7.04
CA LYS A 178 29.48 2.33 6.56
C LYS A 178 29.65 3.53 7.51
N ARG A 179 28.68 3.74 8.41
CA ARG A 179 28.64 4.86 9.36
C ARG A 179 28.49 4.37 10.81
N CYS A 180 28.89 3.14 11.13
CA CYS A 180 28.71 2.63 12.50
C CYS A 180 29.61 3.36 13.50
N HIS A 181 30.77 3.84 13.05
CA HIS A 181 31.77 4.53 13.86
C HIS A 181 31.33 5.88 14.45
N ILE A 182 30.20 6.44 13.98
CA ILE A 182 29.64 7.70 14.51
C ILE A 182 28.59 7.48 15.61
N PHE A 183 28.24 6.23 15.90
CA PHE A 183 27.25 5.88 16.92
C PHE A 183 27.92 5.19 18.12
N ASP A 184 27.36 5.40 19.32
CA ASP A 184 27.85 4.68 20.50
C ASP A 184 27.51 3.18 20.45
N HIS A 185 28.23 2.40 21.25
CA HIS A 185 28.05 0.95 21.27
C HIS A 185 26.62 0.54 21.66
N GLY A 186 25.97 1.25 22.58
CA GLY A 186 24.59 0.93 22.99
C GLY A 186 23.59 1.14 21.85
N PHE A 187 23.77 2.21 21.09
CA PHE A 187 22.96 2.54 19.92
C PHE A 187 23.16 1.54 18.79
N ILE A 188 24.41 1.15 18.51
CA ILE A 188 24.73 0.13 17.52
C ILE A 188 24.07 -1.21 17.89
N GLU A 189 24.14 -1.62 19.15
CA GLU A 189 23.53 -2.86 19.61
C GLU A 189 21.99 -2.79 19.54
N ALA A 190 21.37 -1.63 19.83
CA ALA A 190 19.93 -1.46 19.68
C ALA A 190 19.47 -1.60 18.22
N ILE A 191 20.22 -1.05 17.25
CA ILE A 191 19.88 -1.16 15.83
C ILE A 191 20.04 -2.61 15.33
N LYS A 192 21.09 -3.31 15.78
CA LYS A 192 21.26 -4.74 15.48
C LYS A 192 20.16 -5.59 16.10
N ASP A 193 19.77 -5.31 17.35
CA ASP A 193 18.68 -6.01 18.03
C ASP A 193 17.33 -5.79 17.31
N ILE A 194 17.06 -4.57 16.84
CA ILE A 194 15.87 -4.25 16.03
C ILE A 194 15.86 -5.04 14.72
N GLN A 195 17.00 -5.12 14.04
CA GLN A 195 17.12 -5.85 12.78
C GLN A 195 17.02 -7.36 12.95
N ALA A 196 17.59 -7.90 14.02
CA ALA A 196 17.48 -9.32 14.37
C ALA A 196 16.01 -9.69 14.69
N LEU A 197 15.31 -8.84 15.44
CA LEU A 197 13.88 -9.01 15.73
C LEU A 197 13.01 -8.91 14.46
N GLN A 198 13.38 -8.03 13.51
CA GLN A 198 12.75 -7.99 12.18
C GLN A 198 12.99 -9.28 11.40
N HIS A 199 14.22 -9.81 11.39
CA HIS A 199 14.53 -11.08 10.74
C HIS A 199 13.77 -12.26 11.37
N ILE A 200 13.64 -12.29 12.71
CA ILE A 200 12.88 -13.33 13.41
C ILE A 200 11.38 -13.23 13.08
N ARG A 201 10.80 -12.02 13.03
CA ARG A 201 9.42 -11.81 12.55
C ARG A 201 9.22 -12.36 11.14
N ASP A 202 10.21 -12.18 10.28
CA ASP A 202 10.13 -12.53 8.86
C ASP A 202 10.39 -14.03 8.59
N PHE A 203 11.17 -14.71 9.45
CA PHE A 203 11.50 -16.16 9.33
C PHE A 203 10.66 -17.09 10.21
N TYR A 204 10.23 -16.65 11.40
CA TYR A 204 9.32 -17.41 12.27
C TYR A 204 7.95 -16.73 12.28
N GLN A 205 6.98 -17.32 11.58
CA GLN A 205 5.57 -17.07 11.84
C GLN A 205 5.03 -18.08 12.87
N PRO A 206 4.95 -17.75 14.17
CA PRO A 206 3.80 -18.16 14.96
C PRO A 206 2.69 -17.14 14.72
N SER A 207 1.60 -17.64 14.14
CA SER A 207 0.25 -17.07 14.11
C SER A 207 0.06 -15.70 14.78
N GLY A 208 -0.05 -14.66 13.95
CA GLY A 208 -0.71 -13.40 14.27
C GLY A 208 -0.03 -12.55 15.35
N ARG A 209 0.60 -11.44 14.94
CA ARG A 209 0.28 -10.06 15.38
C ARG A 209 1.43 -9.05 15.03
N PRO A 210 1.18 -7.73 14.83
CA PRO A 210 2.16 -6.73 14.34
C PRO A 210 2.82 -5.83 15.43
N VAL A 211 4.03 -5.33 15.14
CA VAL A 211 4.90 -4.46 15.98
C VAL A 211 4.66 -2.96 15.70
N SER A 212 4.78 -2.05 16.70
CA SER A 212 4.39 -0.61 16.59
C SER A 212 5.58 0.39 16.53
N MET A 213 5.56 1.30 15.54
CA MET A 213 6.61 2.27 15.11
C MET A 213 6.62 3.74 15.64
N PRO A 214 5.65 4.29 16.41
CA PRO A 214 5.58 5.73 16.74
C PRO A 214 6.71 6.33 17.60
N ARG A 215 7.44 5.54 18.40
CA ARG A 215 8.47 6.05 19.36
C ARG A 215 9.81 6.39 18.73
N ILE A 216 10.11 5.82 17.56
CA ILE A 216 11.39 6.02 16.85
C ILE A 216 11.49 7.45 16.28
N SER A 217 10.37 7.98 15.81
CA SER A 217 10.29 9.31 15.21
C SER A 217 10.61 10.44 16.20
N ALA A 218 10.13 10.35 17.44
CA ALA A 218 10.43 11.34 18.47
C ALA A 218 11.92 11.32 18.87
N GLN A 219 12.53 10.14 18.90
CA GLN A 219 13.94 9.97 19.25
C GLN A 219 14.88 10.54 18.18
N LEU A 220 14.56 10.30 16.92
CA LEU A 220 15.29 10.85 15.79
C LEU A 220 15.26 12.39 15.82
N LEU A 221 14.14 13.01 16.22
CA LEU A 221 14.00 14.46 16.26
C LEU A 221 14.95 15.09 17.26
N TYR A 222 15.02 14.48 18.45
CA TYR A 222 15.88 14.94 19.52
C TYR A 222 17.36 14.90 19.09
N GLN A 223 17.79 13.83 18.42
CA GLN A 223 19.18 13.69 17.94
C GLN A 223 19.52 14.69 16.83
N LEU A 224 18.58 14.96 15.93
CA LEU A 224 18.74 15.98 14.89
C LEU A 224 18.78 17.40 15.47
N GLN A 225 18.08 17.64 16.59
CA GLN A 225 18.13 18.91 17.31
C GLN A 225 19.47 19.13 18.04
N GLN A 226 20.07 18.07 18.59
CA GLN A 226 21.37 18.15 19.28
C GLN A 226 22.55 18.30 18.32
N SER A 227 22.47 17.66 17.15
CA SER A 227 23.52 17.75 16.11
C SER A 227 23.31 18.92 15.16
N ARG A 228 22.34 19.80 15.42
CA ARG A 228 21.86 20.83 14.48
C ARG A 228 22.94 21.79 13.96
N ASP A 229 23.95 22.09 14.77
CA ASP A 229 25.05 23.01 14.43
C ASP A 229 26.36 22.29 14.08
N ASP A 230 26.31 20.96 13.92
CA ASP A 230 27.47 20.15 13.55
C ASP A 230 27.81 20.34 12.06
N ARG A 231 29.10 20.56 11.78
CA ARG A 231 29.66 20.75 10.43
C ARG A 231 29.49 19.51 9.55
N ILE A 232 29.26 18.33 10.14
CA ILE A 232 28.97 17.11 9.38
C ILE A 232 27.79 17.26 8.42
N TRP A 233 26.83 18.13 8.77
CA TRP A 233 25.66 18.39 7.93
C TRP A 233 25.94 19.32 6.76
N ASP A 234 27.05 20.06 6.78
CA ASP A 234 27.45 20.91 5.66
C ASP A 234 27.80 20.06 4.42
N GLU A 235 28.26 18.83 4.62
CA GLU A 235 28.69 17.86 3.60
C GLU A 235 27.64 16.77 3.29
N HIS A 236 26.61 16.60 4.13
CA HIS A 236 25.59 15.54 4.04
C HIS A 236 24.15 16.07 4.21
N ARG A 237 23.81 17.07 3.39
CA ARG A 237 22.57 17.88 3.48
C ARG A 237 21.31 17.12 3.06
N ASP A 238 21.46 16.27 2.06
CA ASP A 238 20.46 15.34 1.56
C ASP A 238 20.04 14.32 2.64
N LEU A 239 21.02 13.81 3.39
CA LEU A 239 20.79 12.91 4.51
C LEU A 239 20.09 13.61 5.69
N LEU A 240 20.51 14.82 6.05
CA LEU A 240 19.83 15.62 7.07
C LEU A 240 18.37 15.89 6.69
N LEU A 241 18.13 16.31 5.44
CA LEU A 241 16.79 16.56 4.92
C LEU A 241 15.93 15.30 4.94
N TRP A 242 16.49 14.16 4.51
CA TRP A 242 15.80 12.88 4.54
C TRP A 242 15.42 12.48 5.97
N LEU A 243 16.33 12.60 6.94
CA LEU A 243 16.07 12.27 8.35
C LEU A 243 15.01 13.19 8.97
N ILE A 244 14.99 14.48 8.63
CA ILE A 244 13.96 15.44 9.08
C ILE A 244 12.60 15.11 8.47
N CYS A 245 12.54 14.81 7.16
CA CYS A 245 11.30 14.52 6.45
C CYS A 245 10.70 13.17 6.84
N ILE A 246 11.52 12.12 6.91
CA ILE A 246 11.12 10.77 7.34
C ILE A 246 10.73 10.78 8.81
N GLY A 247 11.55 11.41 9.65
CA GLY A 247 11.24 11.63 11.05
C GLY A 247 9.87 12.29 11.24
N GLY A 248 9.60 13.42 10.58
CA GLY A 248 8.33 14.14 10.66
C GLY A 248 7.13 13.39 10.08
N ALA A 249 7.32 12.61 9.02
CA ALA A 249 6.27 11.81 8.39
C ALA A 249 5.80 10.68 9.31
N PHE A 250 6.74 10.03 10.01
CA PHE A 250 6.44 8.97 10.99
C PHE A 250 6.07 9.50 12.39
N SER A 251 6.13 10.82 12.61
CA SER A 251 5.64 11.43 13.85
C SER A 251 4.11 11.47 13.88
N PRO A 252 3.45 11.16 15.00
CA PRO A 252 2.05 11.51 15.17
C PRO A 252 1.84 13.02 15.09
N VAL A 253 0.63 13.47 14.71
CA VAL A 253 0.26 14.89 14.65
C VAL A 253 0.39 15.49 16.06
N GLY A 254 1.20 16.54 16.21
CA GLY A 254 1.48 17.15 17.50
C GLY A 254 2.85 17.84 17.56
N SER A 255 3.40 17.95 18.77
CA SER A 255 4.66 18.68 19.04
C SER A 255 5.86 18.11 18.28
N VAL A 256 5.97 16.78 18.17
CA VAL A 256 7.09 16.12 17.46
C VAL A 256 7.07 16.49 15.97
N ARG A 257 5.93 16.37 15.29
CA ARG A 257 5.81 16.77 13.88
C ARG A 257 6.03 18.27 13.68
N SER A 258 5.61 19.10 14.64
CA SER A 258 5.80 20.56 14.59
C SER A 258 7.28 20.94 14.74
N ASN A 259 7.99 20.28 15.65
CA ASN A 259 9.41 20.48 15.88
C ASN A 259 10.28 20.00 14.70
N TYR A 260 9.87 18.97 13.96
CA TYR A 260 10.49 18.61 12.68
C TYR A 260 10.31 19.71 11.62
N LYS A 261 9.10 20.29 11.54
CA LYS A 261 8.82 21.44 10.65
C LYS A 261 9.65 22.66 11.05
N ASP A 262 9.89 22.87 12.34
CA ASP A 262 10.72 23.98 12.82
C ASP A 262 12.20 23.73 12.55
N LEU A 263 12.68 22.49 12.64
CA LEU A 263 14.05 22.12 12.23
C LEU A 263 14.30 22.41 10.76
N LEU A 264 13.33 22.03 9.91
CA LEU A 264 13.33 22.29 8.47
C LEU A 264 13.37 23.79 8.14
N ARG A 265 12.81 24.64 9.01
CA ARG A 265 12.74 26.10 8.85
C ARG A 265 13.93 26.85 9.48
N SER A 266 14.84 26.14 10.13
CA SER A 266 15.85 26.72 11.02
C SER A 266 17.12 27.23 10.30
N THR A 267 17.89 28.11 10.96
CA THR A 267 19.09 28.79 10.41
C THR A 267 20.26 27.87 10.01
N ALA A 268 20.29 26.62 10.49
CA ALA A 268 21.28 25.62 10.06
C ALA A 268 21.14 25.30 8.56
N TRP A 269 19.93 25.34 8.02
CA TRP A 269 19.66 25.22 6.59
C TRP A 269 20.10 26.46 5.78
N LYS A 270 20.05 27.66 6.38
CA LYS A 270 20.38 28.93 5.70
C LYS A 270 21.87 29.18 5.45
N ARG A 271 22.78 28.48 6.15
CA ARG A 271 24.24 28.62 5.99
C ARG A 271 24.80 27.95 4.73
N SER A 272 23.99 27.10 4.12
CA SER A 272 24.33 26.24 3.02
C SER A 272 23.57 26.82 1.80
N GLY A 273 24.28 27.39 0.82
CA GLY A 273 23.70 28.10 -0.33
C GLY A 273 22.41 27.45 -0.86
N SER A 274 21.41 28.28 -1.12
CA SER A 274 20.02 27.84 -1.37
C SER A 274 19.91 26.90 -2.56
N CYS A 275 19.71 25.61 -2.31
CA CYS A 275 18.97 24.77 -3.25
C CYS A 275 17.49 25.12 -3.08
N SER A 276 16.81 25.51 -4.16
CA SER A 276 15.39 25.85 -4.06
C SER A 276 14.58 24.59 -3.75
N TRP A 277 13.53 24.73 -2.93
CA TRP A 277 12.58 23.64 -2.71
C TRP A 277 12.02 23.11 -4.04
N THR A 278 11.92 23.98 -5.05
CA THR A 278 11.54 23.65 -6.42
C THR A 278 12.49 22.62 -7.04
N GLU A 279 13.81 22.85 -7.05
CA GLU A 279 14.78 21.90 -7.64
C GLU A 279 14.83 20.56 -6.91
N THR A 280 14.69 20.56 -5.58
CA THR A 280 14.60 19.31 -4.79
C THR A 280 13.28 18.57 -5.05
N ARG A 281 12.20 19.31 -5.30
CA ARG A 281 10.88 18.75 -5.62
C ARG A 281 10.83 18.17 -7.04
N GLU A 282 11.43 18.83 -8.02
CA GLU A 282 11.47 18.36 -9.43
C GLU A 282 12.29 17.06 -9.60
N ILE A 283 13.35 16.87 -8.81
CA ILE A 283 14.15 15.62 -8.81
C ILE A 283 13.36 14.43 -8.23
N LEU A 284 12.36 14.67 -7.37
CA LEU A 284 11.66 13.63 -6.63
C LEU A 284 10.35 13.13 -7.28
N LYS A 285 9.91 13.77 -8.39
CA LYS A 285 8.50 13.93 -8.77
C LYS A 285 7.89 13.02 -9.84
N GLN A 286 8.51 11.88 -10.17
CA GLN A 286 8.10 11.19 -11.40
C GLN A 286 7.31 9.87 -11.16
N PHE A 287 6.14 9.86 -11.82
CA PHE A 287 5.09 8.87 -12.14
C PHE A 287 4.54 7.93 -11.08
N ILE A 288 3.21 7.76 -11.03
CA ILE A 288 2.57 6.60 -10.39
C ILE A 288 1.87 5.73 -11.42
N CYS A 289 2.21 4.45 -11.41
CA CYS A 289 1.45 3.41 -12.08
C CYS A 289 0.83 2.50 -11.02
N THR A 290 -0.50 2.48 -10.94
CA THR A 290 -1.20 1.53 -10.08
C THR A 290 -1.50 0.26 -10.88
N GLY A 291 -1.46 -0.92 -10.27
CA GLY A 291 -1.83 -2.16 -10.96
C GLY A 291 -0.72 -2.76 -11.80
N THR A 292 0.53 -2.38 -11.56
CA THR A 292 1.73 -2.90 -12.24
C THR A 292 1.99 -4.38 -11.99
N THR A 293 1.32 -4.98 -10.99
CA THR A 293 1.30 -6.43 -10.82
C THR A 293 0.26 -7.16 -11.69
N GLY A 294 -0.60 -6.42 -12.37
CA GLY A 294 -1.65 -6.92 -13.26
C GLY A 294 -1.22 -6.94 -14.73
N PHE A 295 -2.08 -7.50 -15.58
CA PHE A 295 -1.77 -7.73 -17.00
C PHE A 295 -1.50 -6.43 -17.78
N ILE A 296 -2.43 -5.46 -17.73
CA ILE A 296 -2.31 -4.18 -18.42
C ILE A 296 -1.20 -3.33 -17.79
N GLY A 297 -1.28 -3.09 -16.48
CA GLY A 297 -0.33 -2.22 -15.78
C GLY A 297 1.11 -2.75 -15.82
N GLY A 298 1.30 -4.07 -15.80
CA GLY A 298 2.62 -4.68 -15.91
C GLY A 298 3.24 -4.49 -17.30
N ASP A 299 2.46 -4.69 -18.37
CA ASP A 299 2.94 -4.45 -19.74
C ASP A 299 3.13 -2.96 -20.02
N ALA A 300 2.28 -2.09 -19.47
CA ALA A 300 2.42 -0.64 -19.55
C ALA A 300 3.70 -0.17 -18.86
N LEU A 301 4.01 -0.66 -17.65
CA LEU A 301 5.28 -0.35 -16.96
C LEU A 301 6.49 -0.78 -17.79
N TYR A 302 6.45 -1.98 -18.38
CA TYR A 302 7.50 -2.45 -19.29
C TYR A 302 7.69 -1.49 -20.48
N ALA A 303 6.60 -1.12 -21.15
CA ALA A 303 6.65 -0.27 -22.33
C ALA A 303 7.13 1.15 -22.00
N LEU A 304 6.63 1.73 -20.90
CA LEU A 304 7.03 3.05 -20.43
C LEU A 304 8.50 3.09 -20.01
N ASN A 305 8.95 2.14 -19.18
CA ASN A 305 10.34 2.11 -18.76
C ASN A 305 11.30 1.93 -19.95
N LYS A 306 10.89 1.17 -20.97
CA LYS A 306 11.66 1.03 -22.21
C LYS A 306 11.71 2.30 -23.04
N ALA A 307 10.59 3.01 -23.19
CA ALA A 307 10.52 4.26 -23.97
C ALA A 307 11.17 5.43 -23.24
N GLN A 308 10.99 5.49 -21.92
CA GLN A 308 11.39 6.58 -21.04
C GLN A 308 12.16 6.03 -19.82
N PRO A 309 13.38 5.49 -20.03
CA PRO A 309 14.17 4.87 -18.95
C PRO A 309 14.64 5.89 -17.90
N ASN A 310 14.68 7.17 -18.26
CA ASN A 310 15.11 8.26 -17.40
C ASN A 310 13.97 8.83 -16.53
N TRP A 311 12.74 8.36 -16.73
CA TRP A 311 11.63 8.75 -15.86
C TRP A 311 11.72 7.98 -14.53
N ASN A 312 11.34 8.61 -13.43
CA ASN A 312 11.12 7.88 -12.19
C ASN A 312 9.73 7.26 -12.18
N TYR A 313 9.60 6.13 -11.50
CA TYR A 313 8.36 5.39 -11.41
C TYR A 313 8.05 5.09 -9.96
N THR A 314 6.80 5.27 -9.58
CA THR A 314 6.21 4.88 -8.30
C THR A 314 5.09 3.91 -8.60
N ILE A 315 4.96 2.84 -7.82
CA ILE A 315 3.90 1.86 -8.03
C ILE A 315 3.07 1.66 -6.78
N LEU A 316 1.75 1.61 -6.95
CA LEU A 316 0.85 1.21 -5.87
C LEU A 316 0.84 -0.33 -5.78
N VAL A 317 1.27 -0.87 -4.65
CA VAL A 317 1.30 -2.31 -4.38
C VAL A 317 0.71 -2.63 -3.01
N ARG A 318 -0.05 -3.73 -2.94
CA ARG A 318 -0.75 -4.17 -1.70
C ARG A 318 0.20 -4.62 -0.58
N SER A 319 1.46 -4.93 -0.89
CA SER A 319 2.46 -5.38 0.08
C SER A 319 3.88 -5.16 -0.45
N GLU A 320 4.85 -5.12 0.46
CA GLU A 320 6.27 -5.06 0.11
C GLU A 320 6.70 -6.22 -0.78
N ASP A 321 6.22 -7.45 -0.54
CA ASP A 321 6.62 -8.62 -1.32
C ASP A 321 6.20 -8.50 -2.80
N LYS A 322 5.01 -7.93 -3.05
CA LYS A 322 4.56 -7.63 -4.41
C LYS A 322 5.40 -6.51 -5.04
N GLY A 323 5.78 -5.51 -4.25
CA GLY A 323 6.72 -4.48 -4.68
C GLY A 323 8.10 -5.04 -5.04
N LYS A 324 8.66 -5.91 -4.18
CA LYS A 324 9.95 -6.59 -4.41
C LYS A 324 9.93 -7.42 -5.68
N ALA A 325 8.82 -8.09 -6.00
CA ALA A 325 8.69 -8.83 -7.25
C ALA A 325 8.87 -7.93 -8.49
N VAL A 326 8.34 -6.71 -8.45
CA VAL A 326 8.53 -5.71 -9.52
C VAL A 326 9.95 -5.12 -9.47
N GLN A 327 10.46 -4.79 -8.29
CA GLN A 327 11.79 -4.20 -8.10
C GLN A 327 12.95 -5.13 -8.49
N LYS A 328 12.73 -6.46 -8.54
CA LYS A 328 13.71 -7.39 -9.13
C LYS A 328 14.08 -7.03 -10.57
N GLN A 329 13.11 -6.53 -11.34
CA GLN A 329 13.32 -6.12 -12.73
C GLN A 329 13.50 -4.61 -12.87
N TYR A 330 12.91 -3.82 -11.97
CA TYR A 330 12.98 -2.35 -11.98
C TYR A 330 13.41 -1.80 -10.60
N PRO A 331 14.71 -1.86 -10.25
CA PRO A 331 15.19 -1.56 -8.90
C PRO A 331 14.88 -0.14 -8.41
N ASP A 332 14.82 0.82 -9.35
CA ASP A 332 14.63 2.24 -9.04
C ASP A 332 13.15 2.64 -8.86
N VAL A 333 12.22 1.69 -9.04
CA VAL A 333 10.80 1.94 -8.83
C VAL A 333 10.52 2.15 -7.33
N LYS A 334 9.91 3.28 -6.99
CA LYS A 334 9.41 3.61 -5.66
C LYS A 334 8.10 2.85 -5.38
N LEU A 335 7.87 2.49 -4.11
CA LEU A 335 6.65 1.78 -3.71
C LEU A 335 5.72 2.70 -2.91
N ALA A 336 4.49 2.85 -3.39
CA ALA A 336 3.36 3.29 -2.57
C ALA A 336 2.67 2.03 -2.05
N ILE A 337 2.81 1.72 -0.76
CA ILE A 337 2.27 0.49 -0.18
C ILE A 337 0.87 0.78 0.36
N GLY A 338 -0.14 0.18 -0.27
CA GLY A 338 -1.54 0.37 0.06
C GLY A 338 -2.47 -0.43 -0.86
N SER A 339 -3.68 -0.65 -0.40
CA SER A 339 -4.82 -1.16 -1.17
C SER A 339 -5.55 -0.02 -1.89
N LEU A 340 -6.57 -0.36 -2.68
CA LEU A 340 -7.41 0.64 -3.34
C LEU A 340 -8.30 1.40 -2.34
N ASP A 341 -8.57 0.81 -1.18
CA ASP A 341 -9.32 1.41 -0.07
C ASP A 341 -8.49 2.43 0.73
N ASP A 342 -7.16 2.44 0.57
CA ASP A 342 -6.26 3.35 1.29
C ASP A 342 -6.21 4.74 0.62
N TYR A 343 -7.33 5.47 0.70
CA TYR A 343 -7.54 6.77 0.06
C TYR A 343 -6.36 7.74 0.27
N GLU A 344 -5.88 7.90 1.51
CA GLU A 344 -4.78 8.84 1.82
C GLU A 344 -3.44 8.40 1.24
N VAL A 345 -3.20 7.10 1.07
CA VAL A 345 -1.99 6.58 0.40
C VAL A 345 -2.04 6.95 -1.07
N ILE A 346 -3.16 6.69 -1.74
CA ILE A 346 -3.34 6.98 -3.17
C ILE A 346 -3.30 8.47 -3.43
N LYS A 347 -4.01 9.28 -2.62
CA LYS A 347 -4.02 10.73 -2.74
C LYS A 347 -2.64 11.32 -2.54
N LYS A 348 -1.91 10.90 -1.50
CA LYS A 348 -0.54 11.36 -1.25
C LYS A 348 0.34 11.02 -2.44
N ALA A 349 0.32 9.76 -2.87
CA ALA A 349 1.14 9.30 -3.97
C ALA A 349 0.81 10.13 -5.23
N ALA A 350 -0.47 10.22 -5.63
CA ALA A 350 -0.90 10.99 -6.80
C ALA A 350 -0.52 12.48 -6.73
N SER A 351 -0.44 13.07 -5.53
CA SER A 351 0.01 14.45 -5.35
C SER A 351 1.51 14.67 -5.60
N GLU A 352 2.31 13.60 -5.55
CA GLU A 352 3.77 13.63 -5.68
C GLU A 352 4.25 13.37 -7.10
N VAL A 353 3.34 13.18 -8.07
CA VAL A 353 3.68 12.83 -9.46
C VAL A 353 2.93 13.65 -10.48
N ASP A 354 3.56 13.88 -11.63
CA ASP A 354 2.97 14.69 -12.70
C ASP A 354 1.97 13.89 -13.57
N ILE A 355 2.10 12.56 -13.64
CA ILE A 355 1.26 11.69 -14.46
C ILE A 355 0.91 10.42 -13.68
N VAL A 356 -0.39 10.10 -13.64
CA VAL A 356 -0.94 8.89 -13.02
C VAL A 356 -1.57 8.00 -14.08
N ILE A 357 -1.15 6.73 -14.12
CA ILE A 357 -1.78 5.70 -14.96
C ILE A 357 -2.50 4.72 -14.03
N HIS A 358 -3.83 4.73 -14.07
CA HIS A 358 -4.66 3.88 -13.20
C HIS A 358 -5.16 2.66 -13.97
N THR A 359 -4.62 1.48 -13.63
CA THR A 359 -5.02 0.19 -14.23
C THR A 359 -5.47 -0.85 -13.19
N ALA A 360 -5.56 -0.48 -11.91
CA ALA A 360 -5.87 -1.39 -10.81
C ALA A 360 -7.35 -1.33 -10.47
N GLU A 361 -8.14 -2.30 -10.96
CA GLU A 361 -9.62 -2.30 -10.85
C GLU A 361 -10.20 -0.91 -11.17
N SER A 362 -9.55 -0.23 -12.11
CA SER A 362 -9.68 1.21 -12.28
C SER A 362 -11.07 1.60 -12.73
N SER A 363 -11.70 0.74 -13.53
CA SER A 363 -13.05 0.88 -14.05
C SER A 363 -14.17 0.60 -13.04
N ASP A 364 -13.84 0.07 -11.85
CA ASP A 364 -14.82 -0.48 -10.92
C ASP A 364 -14.60 -0.04 -9.46
N HIS A 365 -13.61 0.82 -9.20
CA HIS A 365 -13.27 1.29 -7.85
C HIS A 365 -13.36 2.82 -7.73
N GLN A 366 -14.50 3.30 -7.23
CA GLN A 366 -14.84 4.73 -7.16
C GLN A 366 -13.88 5.55 -6.28
N GLU A 367 -13.53 5.03 -5.09
CA GLU A 367 -12.75 5.80 -4.11
C GLU A 367 -11.30 6.04 -4.55
N SER A 368 -10.71 5.13 -5.33
CA SER A 368 -9.36 5.33 -5.88
C SER A 368 -9.38 6.41 -6.97
N ALA A 369 -10.41 6.47 -7.81
CA ALA A 369 -10.59 7.54 -8.78
C ALA A 369 -10.69 8.92 -8.09
N ARG A 370 -11.47 9.01 -7.00
CA ARG A 370 -11.56 10.23 -6.18
C ARG A 370 -10.23 10.61 -5.54
N ALA A 371 -9.51 9.63 -4.98
CA ALA A 371 -8.21 9.85 -4.34
C ALA A 371 -7.16 10.38 -5.32
N ILE A 372 -7.08 9.80 -6.52
CA ILE A 372 -6.13 10.23 -7.56
C ILE A 372 -6.39 11.67 -7.96
N ALA A 373 -7.64 12.00 -8.33
CA ALA A 373 -7.98 13.35 -8.76
C ALA A 373 -7.78 14.36 -7.61
N ALA A 374 -8.13 14.01 -6.38
CA ALA A 374 -7.88 14.86 -5.21
C ALA A 374 -6.38 15.08 -4.95
N GLY A 375 -5.55 14.06 -5.15
CA GLY A 375 -4.09 14.15 -5.03
C GLY A 375 -3.51 15.12 -6.04
N LEU A 376 -3.85 14.93 -7.32
CA LEU A 376 -3.40 15.80 -8.40
C LEU A 376 -3.84 17.26 -8.16
N ARG A 377 -5.14 17.49 -7.87
CA ARG A 377 -5.65 18.85 -7.56
C ARG A 377 -4.97 19.52 -6.37
N SER A 378 -4.46 18.75 -5.40
CA SER A 378 -3.87 19.34 -4.19
C SER A 378 -2.51 19.98 -4.40
N THR A 379 -1.79 19.62 -5.48
CA THR A 379 -0.41 20.05 -5.72
C THR A 379 -0.15 20.60 -7.12
N HIS A 380 -1.05 20.35 -8.08
CA HIS A 380 -0.94 20.80 -9.46
C HIS A 380 -1.72 22.10 -9.68
N SER A 381 -1.44 22.75 -10.81
CA SER A 381 -2.02 24.06 -11.17
C SER A 381 -1.96 24.24 -12.69
N SER A 382 -2.52 25.33 -13.21
CA SER A 382 -2.43 25.67 -14.64
C SER A 382 -0.99 25.69 -15.18
N SER A 383 -0.01 26.14 -14.39
CA SER A 383 1.40 26.20 -14.80
C SER A 383 2.15 24.87 -14.67
N ASN A 384 1.61 23.90 -13.92
CA ASN A 384 2.15 22.55 -13.79
C ASN A 384 0.97 21.58 -13.60
N PRO A 385 0.24 21.24 -14.67
CA PRO A 385 -0.93 20.38 -14.59
C PRO A 385 -0.53 18.94 -14.30
N GLY A 386 -1.37 18.24 -13.55
CA GLY A 386 -1.27 16.80 -13.32
C GLY A 386 -2.13 16.05 -14.33
N TYR A 387 -1.60 14.96 -14.89
CA TYR A 387 -2.32 14.18 -15.89
C TYR A 387 -2.80 12.85 -15.32
N TYR A 388 -4.07 12.55 -15.57
CA TYR A 388 -4.71 11.32 -15.13
C TYR A 388 -5.12 10.49 -16.35
N ILE A 389 -4.38 9.41 -16.60
CA ILE A 389 -4.74 8.40 -17.61
C ILE A 389 -5.48 7.26 -16.89
N HIS A 390 -6.77 7.16 -17.14
CA HIS A 390 -7.68 6.21 -16.51
C HIS A 390 -7.99 5.06 -17.47
N ILE A 391 -7.76 3.81 -17.07
CA ILE A 391 -8.22 2.64 -17.84
C ILE A 391 -9.65 2.29 -17.42
N SER A 392 -10.58 2.49 -18.34
CA SER A 392 -11.94 1.98 -18.27
C SER A 392 -12.03 0.69 -19.11
N GLY A 393 -13.15 0.43 -19.80
CA GLY A 393 -13.29 -0.69 -20.73
C GLY A 393 -14.50 -0.56 -21.64
N THR A 394 -14.45 -1.15 -22.84
CA THR A 394 -15.62 -1.13 -23.75
C THR A 394 -16.78 -2.01 -23.28
N GLY A 395 -16.64 -2.70 -22.14
CA GLY A 395 -17.77 -3.32 -21.44
C GLY A 395 -18.93 -2.34 -21.19
N ILE A 396 -18.64 -1.04 -21.11
CA ILE A 396 -19.65 0.03 -21.06
C ILE A 396 -20.62 0.00 -22.26
N LEU A 397 -20.18 -0.48 -23.42
CA LEU A 397 -20.99 -0.56 -24.65
C LEU A 397 -21.96 -1.75 -24.66
N CYS A 398 -21.80 -2.70 -23.73
CA CYS A 398 -22.68 -3.86 -23.58
C CYS A 398 -24.05 -3.53 -22.97
N TRP A 399 -24.23 -2.29 -22.48
CA TRP A 399 -25.40 -1.88 -21.68
C TRP A 399 -26.73 -2.25 -22.33
N TYR A 400 -26.87 -2.04 -23.64
CA TYR A 400 -28.15 -2.25 -24.32
C TYR A 400 -28.54 -3.72 -24.33
N ASP A 401 -27.61 -4.61 -24.65
CA ASP A 401 -27.90 -6.04 -24.66
C ASP A 401 -28.11 -6.58 -23.24
N GLN A 402 -27.41 -6.02 -22.25
CA GLN A 402 -27.62 -6.37 -20.85
C GLN A 402 -29.02 -5.97 -20.38
N ASP A 403 -29.44 -4.72 -20.63
CA ASP A 403 -30.74 -4.18 -20.19
C ASP A 403 -31.91 -4.85 -20.92
N ASN A 404 -31.71 -5.27 -22.17
CA ASN A 404 -32.73 -5.93 -22.99
C ASN A 404 -32.58 -7.46 -23.05
N LYS A 405 -31.61 -8.05 -22.32
CA LYS A 405 -31.33 -9.49 -22.25
C LYS A 405 -31.09 -10.15 -23.61
N ARG A 406 -30.41 -9.45 -24.53
CA ARG A 406 -30.18 -9.88 -25.93
C ARG A 406 -28.95 -10.79 -26.06
N TYR A 407 -28.89 -11.83 -25.22
CA TYR A 407 -27.71 -12.68 -25.13
C TYR A 407 -27.49 -13.50 -26.41
N GLY A 408 -26.37 -13.28 -27.10
CA GLY A 408 -25.99 -13.99 -28.32
C GLY A 408 -26.62 -13.44 -29.61
N GLU A 409 -27.34 -12.33 -29.55
CA GLU A 409 -27.93 -11.69 -30.73
C GLU A 409 -26.94 -10.79 -31.48
N ALA A 410 -27.19 -10.57 -32.77
CA ALA A 410 -26.38 -9.69 -33.61
C ALA A 410 -26.44 -8.22 -33.13
N PRO A 411 -25.38 -7.43 -33.37
CA PRO A 411 -25.37 -6.01 -33.06
C PRO A 411 -26.42 -5.27 -33.89
N LEU A 412 -27.06 -4.27 -33.27
CA LEU A 412 -28.01 -3.39 -33.95
C LEU A 412 -27.29 -2.21 -34.62
N PRO A 413 -27.81 -1.66 -35.73
CA PRO A 413 -27.24 -0.47 -36.37
C PRO A 413 -27.04 0.72 -35.42
N GLU A 414 -27.94 0.87 -34.45
CA GLU A 414 -27.92 1.95 -33.44
C GLU A 414 -26.80 1.77 -32.41
N GLN A 415 -26.23 0.58 -32.28
CA GLN A 415 -25.10 0.25 -31.40
C GLN A 415 -23.74 0.57 -32.04
N SER A 416 -23.70 1.61 -32.88
CA SER A 416 -22.47 2.19 -33.41
C SER A 416 -21.97 3.32 -32.51
N TYR A 417 -20.72 3.21 -32.06
CA TYR A 417 -20.04 4.19 -31.22
C TYR A 417 -18.66 4.54 -31.80
N ASN A 418 -18.22 5.78 -31.62
CA ASN A 418 -16.86 6.20 -31.92
C ASN A 418 -16.41 7.26 -30.92
N ASP A 419 -15.11 7.33 -30.68
CA ASP A 419 -14.51 8.18 -29.64
C ASP A 419 -14.20 9.62 -30.08
N LEU A 420 -14.51 9.98 -31.34
CA LEU A 420 -14.21 11.28 -31.92
C LEU A 420 -15.46 12.14 -32.08
N GLU A 421 -16.18 12.03 -33.20
CA GLU A 421 -17.42 12.78 -33.44
C GLU A 421 -18.59 12.26 -32.58
N GLY A 422 -18.51 11.00 -32.15
CA GLY A 422 -19.55 10.32 -31.36
C GLY A 422 -19.31 10.32 -29.85
N VAL A 423 -18.29 11.03 -29.34
CA VAL A 423 -17.88 10.96 -27.93
C VAL A 423 -19.01 11.34 -26.96
N ASP A 424 -19.87 12.30 -27.34
CA ASP A 424 -21.01 12.71 -26.52
C ASP A 424 -21.98 11.54 -26.27
N LYS A 425 -22.22 10.70 -27.29
CA LYS A 425 -23.06 9.50 -27.16
C LYS A 425 -22.48 8.48 -26.18
N VAL A 426 -21.16 8.37 -26.11
CA VAL A 426 -20.46 7.44 -25.19
C VAL A 426 -20.47 7.99 -23.76
N THR A 427 -20.21 9.29 -23.60
CA THR A 427 -20.20 9.95 -22.28
C THR A 427 -21.60 10.23 -21.74
N SER A 428 -22.66 10.00 -22.52
CA SER A 428 -24.07 10.12 -22.13
C SER A 428 -24.81 8.79 -21.99
N LEU A 429 -24.09 7.66 -21.93
CA LEU A 429 -24.70 6.35 -21.75
C LEU A 429 -25.47 6.24 -20.40
N PRO A 430 -26.49 5.36 -20.32
CA PRO A 430 -27.26 5.16 -19.09
C PRO A 430 -26.39 4.79 -17.90
N ASP A 431 -26.82 5.16 -16.69
CA ASP A 431 -26.10 4.83 -15.45
C ASP A 431 -26.05 3.30 -15.16
N THR A 432 -26.88 2.49 -15.84
CA THR A 432 -26.82 1.02 -15.83
C THR A 432 -25.65 0.46 -16.65
N ALA A 433 -25.04 1.26 -17.52
CA ALA A 433 -23.91 0.85 -18.32
C ALA A 433 -22.71 0.53 -17.42
N PHE A 434 -22.03 -0.58 -17.71
CA PHE A 434 -20.90 -1.04 -16.93
C PHE A 434 -19.76 0.00 -16.92
N HIS A 435 -19.05 0.17 -15.81
CA HIS A 435 -17.98 1.17 -15.61
C HIS A 435 -18.41 2.65 -15.65
N ARG A 436 -19.66 2.95 -16.06
CA ARG A 436 -20.14 4.32 -16.26
C ARG A 436 -20.06 5.16 -15.00
N ASP A 437 -20.35 4.56 -13.85
CA ASP A 437 -20.29 5.20 -12.54
C ASP A 437 -18.89 5.74 -12.23
N VAL A 438 -17.84 4.99 -12.53
CA VAL A 438 -16.46 5.43 -12.31
C VAL A 438 -16.03 6.44 -13.38
N ASP A 439 -16.36 6.24 -14.65
CA ASP A 439 -16.08 7.20 -15.72
C ASP A 439 -16.67 8.59 -15.40
N LYS A 440 -17.89 8.64 -14.85
CA LYS A 440 -18.52 9.89 -14.37
C LYS A 440 -17.68 10.55 -13.30
N ILE A 441 -17.29 9.78 -12.27
CA ILE A 441 -16.49 10.29 -11.16
C ILE A 441 -15.17 10.86 -11.65
N VAL A 442 -14.49 10.16 -12.55
CA VAL A 442 -13.21 10.61 -13.12
C VAL A 442 -13.35 11.97 -13.81
N LEU A 443 -14.38 12.11 -14.67
CA LEU A 443 -14.65 13.37 -15.37
C LEU A 443 -15.10 14.49 -14.42
N GLU A 444 -16.02 14.20 -13.50
CA GLU A 444 -16.55 15.16 -12.52
C GLU A 444 -15.46 15.66 -11.57
N GLU A 445 -14.59 14.77 -11.09
CA GLU A 445 -13.48 15.13 -10.21
C GLU A 445 -12.45 15.98 -10.96
N ALA A 446 -12.10 15.64 -12.21
CA ALA A 446 -11.21 16.47 -13.01
C ALA A 446 -11.82 17.86 -13.28
N ALA A 447 -13.12 17.94 -13.55
CA ALA A 447 -13.84 19.19 -13.82
C ALA A 447 -13.89 20.16 -12.63
N LYS A 448 -13.58 19.72 -11.40
CA LYS A 448 -13.47 20.62 -10.23
C LYS A 448 -12.30 21.61 -10.34
N ASP A 449 -11.23 21.22 -11.04
CA ASP A 449 -10.11 22.10 -11.38
C ASP A 449 -9.47 21.61 -12.69
N PRO A 450 -10.07 21.94 -13.84
CA PRO A 450 -9.65 21.42 -15.15
C PRO A 450 -8.31 22.01 -15.62
N GLU A 451 -7.82 23.05 -14.95
CA GLU A 451 -6.49 23.61 -15.20
C GLU A 451 -5.40 22.86 -14.42
N ALA A 452 -5.71 22.38 -13.21
CA ALA A 452 -4.79 21.55 -12.43
C ALA A 452 -4.81 20.07 -12.84
N VAL A 453 -5.93 19.53 -13.31
CA VAL A 453 -6.07 18.10 -13.62
C VAL A 453 -6.57 17.87 -15.04
N LYS A 454 -5.71 17.27 -15.86
CA LYS A 454 -5.98 16.90 -17.25
C LYS A 454 -6.22 15.40 -17.32
N VAL A 455 -7.36 14.97 -17.82
CA VAL A 455 -7.77 13.54 -17.77
C VAL A 455 -7.91 12.93 -19.17
N ALA A 456 -7.48 11.69 -19.33
CA ALA A 456 -7.76 10.86 -20.49
C ALA A 456 -8.31 9.50 -20.02
N ILE A 457 -9.50 9.12 -20.49
CA ILE A 457 -10.11 7.82 -20.28
C ILE A 457 -9.80 6.94 -21.49
N VAL A 458 -9.21 5.77 -21.26
CA VAL A 458 -8.90 4.79 -22.29
C VAL A 458 -9.77 3.56 -22.07
N CYS A 459 -10.56 3.20 -23.08
CA CYS A 459 -11.49 2.07 -23.10
C CYS A 459 -10.98 1.01 -24.07
N PRO A 460 -10.12 0.09 -23.61
CA PRO A 460 -9.76 -1.08 -24.41
C PRO A 460 -10.93 -2.07 -24.49
N PRO A 461 -11.06 -2.81 -25.61
CA PRO A 461 -12.03 -3.87 -25.77
C PRO A 461 -11.46 -5.20 -25.27
N THR A 462 -11.68 -6.33 -25.96
CA THR A 462 -11.03 -7.59 -25.58
C THR A 462 -9.52 -7.48 -25.74
N ILE A 463 -8.82 -7.45 -24.60
CA ILE A 463 -7.36 -7.37 -24.55
C ILE A 463 -6.77 -8.78 -24.60
N TYR A 464 -5.93 -9.05 -25.60
CA TYR A 464 -5.28 -10.34 -25.80
C TYR A 464 -3.76 -10.21 -25.93
N GLY A 465 -3.08 -11.34 -26.09
CA GLY A 465 -1.63 -11.41 -26.18
C GLY A 465 -0.95 -11.75 -24.86
N THR A 466 0.34 -12.07 -24.95
CA THR A 466 1.18 -12.39 -23.79
C THR A 466 1.86 -11.12 -23.28
N GLY A 467 1.60 -10.79 -22.01
CA GLY A 467 2.13 -9.58 -21.38
C GLY A 467 3.64 -9.68 -21.12
N ARG A 468 4.30 -8.53 -21.07
CA ARG A 468 5.76 -8.41 -20.81
C ARG A 468 6.08 -7.92 -19.40
N GLY A 469 5.04 -7.73 -18.58
CA GLY A 469 5.16 -7.28 -17.21
C GLY A 469 5.85 -8.30 -16.29
N PRO A 470 6.33 -7.86 -15.12
CA PRO A 470 7.14 -8.68 -14.20
C PRO A 470 6.36 -9.79 -13.47
N THR A 471 5.03 -9.74 -13.48
CA THR A 471 4.18 -10.66 -12.70
C THR A 471 3.10 -11.32 -13.56
N ASN A 472 1.91 -10.73 -13.67
CA ASN A 472 0.81 -11.33 -14.42
C ASN A 472 0.95 -10.99 -15.91
N GLN A 473 1.12 -12.02 -16.72
CA GLN A 473 1.24 -11.90 -18.18
C GLN A 473 0.04 -12.50 -18.91
N ARG A 474 -0.97 -12.97 -18.17
CA ARG A 474 -2.15 -13.67 -18.69
C ARG A 474 -3.35 -12.72 -18.81
N SER A 475 -3.99 -12.73 -19.98
CA SER A 475 -5.26 -12.04 -20.23
C SER A 475 -6.44 -12.78 -19.59
N ARG A 476 -7.67 -12.34 -19.86
CA ARG A 476 -8.86 -12.78 -19.10
C ARG A 476 -9.92 -13.49 -19.94
N GLN A 477 -10.56 -12.80 -20.89
CA GLN A 477 -11.73 -13.32 -21.61
C GLN A 477 -11.40 -14.54 -22.49
N ILE A 478 -10.35 -14.45 -23.33
CA ILE A 478 -9.93 -15.55 -24.22
C ILE A 478 -9.44 -16.76 -23.41
N PRO A 479 -8.56 -16.61 -22.40
CA PRO A 479 -8.20 -17.72 -21.52
C PRO A 479 -9.39 -18.38 -20.80
N GLY A 480 -10.39 -17.61 -20.34
CA GLY A 480 -11.59 -18.20 -19.74
C GLY A 480 -12.45 -19.00 -20.72
N LEU A 481 -12.50 -18.57 -21.98
CA LEU A 481 -13.18 -19.30 -23.07
C LEU A 481 -12.42 -20.60 -23.41
N THR A 482 -11.09 -20.52 -23.47
CA THR A 482 -10.21 -21.67 -23.66
C THR A 482 -10.34 -22.68 -22.53
N GLU A 483 -10.24 -22.25 -21.27
CA GLU A 483 -10.44 -23.10 -20.08
C GLU A 483 -11.79 -23.82 -20.14
N THR A 484 -12.86 -23.10 -20.47
CA THR A 484 -14.20 -23.69 -20.60
C THR A 484 -14.27 -24.70 -21.74
N THR A 485 -13.61 -24.42 -22.87
CA THR A 485 -13.53 -25.33 -24.01
C THR A 485 -12.81 -26.63 -23.63
N LEU A 486 -11.66 -26.51 -22.97
CA LEU A 486 -10.85 -27.64 -22.54
C LEU A 486 -11.55 -28.50 -21.49
N GLU A 487 -12.31 -27.90 -20.57
CA GLU A 487 -13.07 -28.65 -19.56
C GLU A 487 -14.29 -29.37 -20.14
N LYS A 488 -15.03 -28.70 -21.03
CA LYS A 488 -16.29 -29.22 -21.59
C LYS A 488 -16.05 -30.16 -22.78
N GLY A 489 -14.90 -30.07 -23.43
CA GLY A 489 -14.57 -30.85 -24.64
C GLY A 489 -15.21 -30.30 -25.92
N PHE A 490 -15.72 -29.06 -25.90
CA PHE A 490 -16.34 -28.37 -27.02
C PHE A 490 -16.26 -26.85 -26.82
N GLY A 491 -16.25 -26.07 -27.91
CA GLY A 491 -16.26 -24.61 -27.83
C GLY A 491 -17.65 -24.07 -27.43
N PRO A 492 -17.81 -23.32 -26.32
CA PRO A 492 -19.11 -22.82 -25.92
C PRO A 492 -19.54 -21.61 -26.76
N ILE A 493 -20.83 -21.52 -27.08
CA ILE A 493 -21.47 -20.38 -27.76
C ILE A 493 -22.64 -19.91 -26.88
N ILE A 494 -22.82 -18.60 -26.71
CA ILE A 494 -23.99 -18.05 -26.00
C ILE A 494 -25.08 -17.67 -27.02
N GLY A 495 -26.30 -18.12 -26.77
CA GLY A 495 -27.47 -17.80 -27.61
C GLY A 495 -27.24 -18.19 -29.08
N ALA A 496 -27.53 -17.26 -30.00
CA ALA A 496 -27.29 -17.47 -31.43
C ALA A 496 -25.81 -17.33 -31.85
N GLY A 497 -24.94 -16.82 -30.97
CA GLY A 497 -23.51 -16.65 -31.26
C GLY A 497 -23.17 -15.53 -32.23
N GLU A 498 -24.05 -14.56 -32.43
CA GLU A 498 -23.88 -13.47 -33.40
C GLU A 498 -23.27 -12.20 -32.78
N THR A 499 -22.82 -12.28 -31.53
CA THR A 499 -22.24 -11.16 -30.78
C THR A 499 -20.85 -10.81 -31.28
N GLU A 500 -20.64 -9.51 -31.49
CA GLU A 500 -19.40 -8.96 -32.03
C GLU A 500 -18.69 -8.07 -31.01
N TRP A 501 -17.37 -8.24 -30.92
CA TRP A 501 -16.48 -7.41 -30.11
C TRP A 501 -15.31 -6.91 -30.93
N ASP A 502 -14.84 -5.71 -30.61
CA ASP A 502 -13.51 -5.30 -31.03
C ASP A 502 -12.43 -5.99 -30.15
N ASN A 503 -11.17 -5.98 -30.60
CA ASN A 503 -10.05 -6.54 -29.85
C ASN A 503 -8.78 -5.69 -29.99
N VAL A 504 -7.86 -5.85 -29.03
CA VAL A 504 -6.55 -5.19 -29.06
C VAL A 504 -5.49 -6.05 -28.40
N HIS A 505 -4.31 -6.10 -29.03
CA HIS A 505 -3.16 -6.74 -28.42
C HIS A 505 -2.61 -5.86 -27.29
N VAL A 506 -2.25 -6.46 -26.15
CA VAL A 506 -1.80 -5.72 -24.95
C VAL A 506 -0.58 -4.82 -25.23
N HIS A 507 0.29 -5.21 -26.16
CA HIS A 507 1.45 -4.38 -26.53
C HIS A 507 1.05 -3.09 -27.24
N ASP A 508 0.02 -3.13 -28.08
CA ASP A 508 -0.47 -1.95 -28.80
C ASP A 508 -1.26 -1.02 -27.87
N LEU A 509 -2.00 -1.59 -26.90
CA LEU A 509 -2.60 -0.81 -25.81
C LEU A 509 -1.51 -0.09 -24.99
N SER A 510 -0.45 -0.79 -24.60
CA SER A 510 0.66 -0.17 -23.87
C SER A 510 1.37 0.92 -24.68
N LYS A 511 1.49 0.77 -26.02
CA LYS A 511 1.99 1.85 -26.89
C LYS A 511 1.12 3.11 -26.82
N LEU A 512 -0.21 2.96 -26.79
CA LEU A 512 -1.12 4.11 -26.63
C LEU A 512 -0.91 4.80 -25.27
N LEU A 513 -0.73 4.02 -24.20
CA LEU A 513 -0.45 4.58 -22.87
C LEU A 513 0.89 5.31 -22.81
N VAL A 514 1.92 4.79 -23.50
CA VAL A 514 3.20 5.49 -23.68
C VAL A 514 2.98 6.82 -24.41
N GLN A 515 2.27 6.82 -25.55
CA GLN A 515 2.02 8.03 -26.33
C GLN A 515 1.24 9.10 -25.56
N LEU A 516 0.21 8.71 -24.80
CA LEU A 516 -0.50 9.63 -23.90
C LEU A 516 0.42 10.19 -22.81
N SER A 517 1.30 9.36 -22.24
CA SER A 517 2.24 9.81 -21.20
C SER A 517 3.30 10.75 -21.76
N GLU A 518 3.85 10.45 -22.93
CA GLU A 518 4.80 11.33 -23.64
C GLU A 518 4.13 12.63 -24.04
N ARG A 519 2.85 12.58 -24.44
CA ARG A 519 2.08 13.78 -24.73
C ARG A 519 1.89 14.64 -23.49
N ALA A 520 1.59 14.04 -22.34
CA ALA A 520 1.46 14.74 -21.06
C ALA A 520 2.78 15.39 -20.61
N ALA A 521 3.92 14.74 -20.87
CA ALA A 521 5.26 15.25 -20.55
C ALA A 521 5.78 16.30 -21.55
N SER A 522 5.13 16.45 -22.71
CA SER A 522 5.57 17.38 -23.76
C SER A 522 5.21 18.83 -23.43
N SER A 523 6.06 19.76 -23.89
CA SER A 523 5.75 21.19 -23.89
C SER A 523 4.78 21.60 -25.01
N GLU A 524 4.50 20.71 -25.96
CA GLU A 524 3.58 20.95 -27.06
C GLU A 524 2.11 20.97 -26.59
N LYS A 525 1.45 22.09 -26.83
CA LYS A 525 0.06 22.32 -26.41
C LYS A 525 -0.98 22.19 -27.53
N GLN A 526 -0.56 21.72 -28.71
CA GLN A 526 -1.47 21.55 -29.85
C GLN A 526 -2.57 20.52 -29.54
N ASP A 527 -3.81 20.81 -29.92
CA ASP A 527 -4.96 19.90 -29.77
C ASP A 527 -5.18 19.36 -28.34
N GLU A 528 -4.69 20.04 -27.29
CA GLU A 528 -4.80 19.55 -25.90
C GLU A 528 -6.25 19.25 -25.49
N GLN A 529 -7.19 20.10 -25.90
CA GLN A 529 -8.62 19.92 -25.65
C GLN A 529 -9.22 18.67 -26.32
N GLU A 530 -8.56 18.11 -27.33
CA GLU A 530 -8.97 16.88 -28.01
C GLU A 530 -8.32 15.65 -27.39
N ILE A 531 -7.31 15.82 -26.54
CA ILE A 531 -6.58 14.73 -25.87
C ILE A 531 -6.98 14.63 -24.40
N TRP A 532 -7.26 15.75 -23.76
CA TRP A 532 -7.50 15.85 -22.32
C TRP A 532 -8.88 16.45 -21.99
N GLY A 533 -9.39 16.11 -20.81
CA GLY A 533 -10.64 16.63 -20.29
C GLY A 533 -11.85 15.87 -20.84
N PRO A 534 -13.03 16.52 -20.97
CA PRO A 534 -14.27 15.85 -21.35
C PRO A 534 -14.23 15.10 -22.69
N LYS A 535 -13.40 15.57 -23.63
CA LYS A 535 -13.20 14.92 -24.94
C LYS A 535 -12.09 13.88 -24.93
N GLY A 536 -11.27 13.82 -23.88
CA GLY A 536 -10.17 12.88 -23.73
C GLY A 536 -10.67 11.46 -23.45
N TYR A 537 -11.49 10.91 -24.35
CA TYR A 537 -12.04 9.56 -24.27
C TYR A 537 -11.53 8.80 -25.49
N PHE A 538 -10.90 7.65 -25.28
CA PHE A 538 -10.19 6.92 -26.32
C PHE A 538 -10.64 5.47 -26.34
N PHE A 539 -11.21 5.02 -27.47
CA PHE A 539 -11.24 3.58 -27.73
C PHE A 539 -9.85 3.13 -28.17
N ALA A 540 -9.51 1.89 -27.86
CA ALA A 540 -8.22 1.30 -28.21
C ALA A 540 -8.42 -0.06 -28.87
N GLU A 541 -8.83 -0.08 -30.14
CA GLU A 541 -9.04 -1.31 -30.92
C GLU A 541 -8.11 -1.45 -32.12
N ASN A 542 -7.86 -2.69 -32.54
CA ASN A 542 -7.15 -3.03 -33.77
C ASN A 542 -7.65 -4.35 -34.38
N GLY A 543 -8.97 -4.56 -34.40
CA GLY A 543 -9.53 -5.81 -34.86
C GLY A 543 -10.94 -6.05 -34.35
N LYS A 544 -11.66 -6.93 -35.03
CA LYS A 544 -13.04 -7.31 -34.71
C LYS A 544 -13.18 -8.81 -34.75
N HIS A 545 -14.06 -9.36 -33.93
CA HIS A 545 -14.33 -10.78 -33.90
C HIS A 545 -15.77 -11.07 -33.48
N LYS A 546 -16.31 -12.19 -33.98
CA LYS A 546 -17.48 -12.84 -33.42
C LYS A 546 -17.06 -13.86 -32.36
N TRP A 547 -17.74 -13.90 -31.23
CA TRP A 547 -17.40 -14.84 -30.16
C TRP A 547 -17.54 -16.31 -30.59
N SER A 548 -18.52 -16.63 -31.44
CA SER A 548 -18.72 -17.97 -31.99
C SER A 548 -17.55 -18.42 -32.89
N GLU A 549 -16.98 -17.50 -33.67
CA GLU A 549 -15.82 -17.76 -34.52
C GLU A 549 -14.59 -18.05 -33.66
N ILE A 550 -14.32 -17.24 -32.63
CA ILE A 550 -13.23 -17.47 -31.69
C ILE A 550 -13.41 -18.81 -30.95
N SER A 551 -14.62 -19.11 -30.49
CA SER A 551 -14.94 -20.39 -29.85
C SER A 551 -14.65 -21.59 -30.77
N THR A 552 -15.03 -21.47 -32.04
CA THR A 552 -14.74 -22.46 -33.08
C THR A 552 -13.23 -22.62 -33.30
N LEU A 553 -12.49 -21.51 -33.39
CA LEU A 553 -11.04 -21.53 -33.59
C LEU A 553 -10.31 -22.17 -32.40
N ILE A 554 -10.72 -21.85 -31.18
CA ILE A 554 -10.17 -22.45 -29.95
C ILE A 554 -10.44 -23.96 -29.93
N ALA A 555 -11.66 -24.41 -30.24
CA ALA A 555 -11.99 -25.84 -30.27
C ALA A 555 -11.16 -26.59 -31.33
N LYS A 556 -11.02 -26.03 -32.54
CA LYS A 556 -10.16 -26.59 -33.61
C LYS A 556 -8.70 -26.69 -33.18
N GLU A 557 -8.15 -25.63 -32.58
CA GLU A 557 -6.76 -25.62 -32.15
C GLU A 557 -6.53 -26.55 -30.95
N ALA A 558 -7.46 -26.63 -30.00
CA ALA A 558 -7.39 -27.57 -28.89
C ALA A 558 -7.42 -29.03 -29.37
N ARG A 559 -8.28 -29.37 -30.34
CA ARG A 559 -8.30 -30.70 -30.97
C ARG A 559 -6.99 -31.00 -31.70
N LYS A 560 -6.49 -30.04 -32.48
CA LYS A 560 -5.22 -30.16 -33.21
C LYS A 560 -4.03 -30.39 -32.26
N GLN A 561 -4.04 -29.79 -31.07
CA GLN A 561 -3.05 -30.01 -30.01
C GLN A 561 -3.29 -31.30 -29.20
N GLY A 562 -4.34 -32.08 -29.50
CA GLY A 562 -4.66 -33.34 -28.82
C GLY A 562 -5.28 -33.17 -27.43
N LEU A 563 -5.82 -31.99 -27.13
CA LEU A 563 -6.33 -31.64 -25.79
C LEU A 563 -7.80 -31.99 -25.58
N ILE A 564 -8.56 -32.15 -26.68
CA ILE A 564 -9.96 -32.57 -26.72
C ILE A 564 -10.19 -33.45 -27.95
N ASP A 565 -11.21 -34.32 -27.90
CA ASP A 565 -11.48 -35.29 -28.97
C ASP A 565 -12.25 -34.71 -30.18
N SER A 566 -12.97 -33.60 -29.96
CA SER A 566 -13.87 -32.97 -30.93
C SER A 566 -13.59 -31.47 -31.05
N ASP A 567 -13.81 -30.90 -32.24
CA ASP A 567 -13.74 -29.47 -32.53
C ASP A 567 -15.14 -28.83 -32.65
N GLU A 568 -16.16 -29.54 -32.17
CA GLU A 568 -17.54 -29.04 -32.14
C GLU A 568 -17.69 -27.82 -31.24
N THR A 569 -18.64 -26.97 -31.61
CA THR A 569 -19.17 -25.91 -30.76
C THR A 569 -20.58 -26.24 -30.29
N LYS A 570 -20.94 -25.89 -29.06
CA LYS A 570 -22.29 -26.10 -28.52
C LYS A 570 -22.78 -24.88 -27.77
N VAL A 571 -24.09 -24.70 -27.77
CA VAL A 571 -24.73 -23.64 -26.97
C VAL A 571 -24.51 -23.95 -25.49
N LEU A 572 -23.97 -22.97 -24.78
CA LEU A 572 -23.85 -22.97 -23.33
C LEU A 572 -24.91 -22.04 -22.75
N ASP A 573 -25.61 -22.53 -21.73
CA ASP A 573 -26.62 -21.73 -21.04
C ASP A 573 -25.98 -20.49 -20.38
N VAL A 574 -26.65 -19.33 -20.48
CA VAL A 574 -26.10 -18.06 -20.01
C VAL A 574 -25.95 -18.04 -18.49
N ASP A 575 -26.88 -18.65 -17.74
CA ASP A 575 -26.79 -18.71 -16.28
C ASP A 575 -25.66 -19.66 -15.85
N GLU A 576 -25.48 -20.77 -16.57
CA GLU A 576 -24.33 -21.67 -16.36
C GLU A 576 -23.00 -20.93 -16.61
N ALA A 577 -22.90 -20.22 -17.73
CA ALA A 577 -21.70 -19.47 -18.10
C ALA A 577 -21.40 -18.38 -17.06
N GLN A 578 -22.41 -17.60 -16.66
CA GLN A 578 -22.30 -16.55 -15.66
C GLN A 578 -21.92 -17.09 -14.28
N LYS A 579 -22.50 -18.22 -13.83
CA LYS A 579 -22.12 -18.84 -12.55
C LYS A 579 -20.64 -19.24 -12.51
N LYS A 580 -20.07 -19.61 -13.65
CA LYS A 580 -18.68 -20.07 -13.72
C LYS A 580 -17.66 -18.91 -13.73
N LEU A 581 -17.82 -17.94 -14.62
CA LEU A 581 -16.80 -16.90 -14.86
C LEU A 581 -17.31 -15.45 -14.65
N GLY A 582 -18.54 -15.30 -14.16
CA GLY A 582 -19.19 -14.00 -13.96
C GLY A 582 -19.36 -13.26 -15.28
N PHE A 583 -19.07 -11.94 -15.24
CA PHE A 583 -19.15 -11.08 -16.40
C PHE A 583 -18.28 -11.53 -17.59
N GLN A 584 -17.17 -12.25 -17.36
CA GLN A 584 -16.32 -12.71 -18.46
C GLN A 584 -17.06 -13.63 -19.41
N ALA A 585 -17.80 -14.60 -18.88
CA ALA A 585 -18.60 -15.50 -19.70
C ALA A 585 -19.83 -14.80 -20.27
N LEU A 586 -20.43 -13.90 -19.50
CA LEU A 586 -21.55 -13.08 -19.97
C LEU A 586 -21.15 -12.22 -21.18
N SER A 587 -19.92 -11.71 -21.20
CA SER A 587 -19.39 -10.87 -22.27
C SER A 587 -19.36 -11.56 -23.63
N TRP A 588 -19.26 -12.90 -23.67
CA TRP A 588 -19.34 -13.67 -24.91
C TRP A 588 -20.72 -13.57 -25.58
N GLY A 589 -21.75 -13.26 -24.79
CA GLY A 589 -23.13 -13.10 -25.22
C GLY A 589 -23.58 -11.65 -25.39
N LEU A 590 -22.72 -10.65 -25.27
CA LEU A 590 -23.10 -9.23 -25.37
C LEU A 590 -22.34 -8.57 -26.52
N ASN A 591 -22.84 -7.49 -27.12
CA ASN A 591 -22.12 -6.73 -28.15
C ASN A 591 -21.29 -5.58 -27.55
N SER A 592 -20.08 -5.37 -28.09
CA SER A 592 -19.21 -4.26 -27.68
C SER A 592 -18.39 -3.74 -28.87
N ARG A 593 -18.84 -2.63 -29.47
CA ARG A 593 -18.22 -2.08 -30.69
C ARG A 593 -18.01 -0.57 -30.62
N GLY A 594 -16.75 -0.13 -30.68
CA GLY A 594 -16.34 1.27 -30.63
C GLY A 594 -15.16 1.56 -31.57
N GLU A 595 -15.31 2.55 -32.46
CA GLU A 595 -14.24 2.93 -33.40
C GLU A 595 -13.20 3.87 -32.76
N ALA A 596 -11.93 3.45 -32.72
CA ALA A 596 -10.81 4.21 -32.14
C ALA A 596 -10.26 5.29 -33.09
N LYS A 597 -10.99 6.38 -33.31
CA LYS A 597 -10.60 7.46 -34.23
C LYS A 597 -9.66 8.47 -33.59
N ARG A 598 -9.85 8.78 -32.31
CA ARG A 598 -9.16 9.88 -31.61
C ARG A 598 -7.66 9.61 -31.45
N ALA A 599 -7.29 8.42 -30.97
CA ALA A 599 -5.88 8.05 -30.81
C ALA A 599 -5.13 8.07 -32.15
N ARG A 600 -5.74 7.54 -33.21
CA ARG A 600 -5.15 7.52 -34.55
C ARG A 600 -4.93 8.94 -35.10
N LYS A 601 -5.90 9.84 -34.88
CA LYS A 601 -5.86 11.22 -35.38
C LYS A 601 -4.86 12.09 -34.63
N TYR A 602 -4.93 12.12 -33.30
CA TYR A 602 -4.19 13.11 -32.49
C TYR A 602 -2.88 12.61 -31.87
N LEU A 603 -2.69 11.28 -31.78
CA LEU A 603 -1.47 10.68 -31.26
C LEU A 603 -0.69 9.91 -32.34
N GLY A 604 -1.25 9.78 -33.55
CA GLY A 604 -0.67 8.95 -34.61
C GLY A 604 -0.56 7.49 -34.21
N TRP A 605 -1.41 7.01 -33.29
CA TRP A 605 -1.38 5.63 -32.79
C TRP A 605 -1.59 4.64 -33.93
N LYS A 606 -0.61 3.75 -34.13
CA LYS A 606 -0.62 2.70 -35.16
C LYS A 606 -0.37 1.35 -34.50
N PRO A 607 -1.43 0.59 -34.22
CA PRO A 607 -1.30 -0.76 -33.71
C PRO A 607 -0.80 -1.71 -34.82
N GLU A 608 0.15 -2.58 -34.48
CA GLU A 608 0.89 -3.43 -35.44
C GLU A 608 1.17 -4.84 -34.89
N SER A 609 0.69 -5.17 -33.69
CA SER A 609 0.87 -6.50 -33.13
C SER A 609 0.09 -7.57 -33.91
N PRO A 610 0.48 -8.86 -33.77
CA PRO A 610 -0.23 -9.98 -34.41
C PRO A 610 -1.71 -10.01 -34.05
N SER A 611 -2.52 -10.58 -34.93
CA SER A 611 -3.96 -10.67 -34.74
C SER A 611 -4.33 -11.62 -33.59
N LEU A 612 -5.59 -11.53 -33.14
CA LEU A 612 -6.13 -12.43 -32.11
C LEU A 612 -6.02 -13.88 -32.55
N GLU A 613 -6.39 -14.17 -33.80
CA GLU A 613 -6.36 -15.50 -34.40
C GLU A 613 -4.94 -16.07 -34.47
N GLU A 614 -3.95 -15.24 -34.80
CA GLU A 614 -2.53 -15.63 -34.83
C GLU A 614 -2.00 -15.99 -33.43
N TRP A 615 -2.56 -15.40 -32.36
CA TRP A 615 -2.17 -15.67 -30.97
C TRP A 615 -2.89 -16.88 -30.34
N LEU A 616 -4.03 -17.32 -30.87
CA LEU A 616 -4.83 -18.41 -30.28
C LEU A 616 -4.05 -19.70 -30.02
N PRO A 617 -3.15 -20.20 -30.91
CA PRO A 617 -2.38 -21.42 -30.64
C PRO A 617 -1.52 -21.34 -29.38
N GLU A 618 -0.89 -20.19 -29.14
CA GLU A 618 -0.10 -19.94 -27.93
C GLU A 618 -1.00 -19.91 -26.69
N SER A 619 -2.14 -19.23 -26.78
CA SER A 619 -3.10 -19.15 -25.67
C SER A 619 -3.63 -20.54 -25.30
N VAL A 620 -4.04 -21.36 -26.27
CA VAL A 620 -4.56 -22.71 -26.03
C VAL A 620 -3.53 -23.58 -25.31
N HIS A 621 -2.29 -23.59 -25.80
CA HIS A 621 -1.20 -24.35 -25.20
C HIS A 621 -0.89 -23.91 -23.77
N THR A 622 -0.88 -22.59 -23.53
CA THR A 622 -0.60 -22.00 -22.22
C THR A 622 -1.66 -22.39 -21.20
N GLU A 623 -2.94 -22.29 -21.58
CA GLU A 623 -4.05 -22.68 -20.70
C GLU A 623 -4.06 -24.18 -20.41
N ALA A 624 -3.75 -25.01 -21.41
CA ALA A 624 -3.65 -26.44 -21.22
C ALA A 624 -2.56 -26.82 -20.22
N LYS A 625 -1.40 -26.16 -20.25
CA LYS A 625 -0.34 -26.35 -19.24
C LYS A 625 -0.78 -25.95 -17.84
N LEU A 626 -1.48 -24.81 -17.70
CA LEU A 626 -2.00 -24.37 -16.41
C LEU A 626 -3.01 -25.37 -15.82
N LEU A 627 -3.83 -25.97 -16.68
CA LEU A 627 -4.80 -27.02 -16.33
C LEU A 627 -4.18 -28.42 -16.21
N LYS A 628 -2.87 -28.58 -16.44
CA LYS A 628 -2.14 -29.87 -16.46
C LYS A 628 -2.70 -30.88 -17.47
N LYS A 629 -3.15 -30.39 -18.64
CA LYS A 629 -3.66 -31.18 -19.76
C LYS A 629 -2.67 -31.34 -20.92
N ALA A 630 -1.56 -30.61 -20.91
CA ALA A 630 -0.50 -30.61 -21.92
C ALA A 630 0.84 -31.10 -21.38
#